data_AF-A0A3A0FLT6-F1
#
_entry.id   AF-A0A3A0FLT6-F1
#
_cell.length_a   1.000
_cell.length_b   1.000
_cell.length_c   1.000
_cell.angle_alpha   90.00
_cell.angle_beta   90.00
_cell.angle_gamma   90.00
#
_symmetry.space_group_name_H-M   'P 1'
#
loop_
_entity.id
_entity.type
_entity.pdbx_description
1 polymer ?
#
loop_
_entity_poly.entity_id
_entity_poly.type
_entity_poly.pdbx_seq_one_letter_code
_entity_poly.pdbx_strand_id
1 'polypeptide(L)'
;MAKLWLHPYRSEQEVQAAIERLHRGRPHVVSTQRVLAGLRAEQPAIARFNGALADHVVGLAGTMAFFYLLCLVMGAWVAWQSWIGDNTGFDPFPFAFLFFILGGIMQSLFVPTMLTASNRAAARDRIKDEADHRAMSHLYDVNAEQLALLHALAGKLLDGDEAARIAATFTETANNRHEPPGGLR
;
A
#
# COMPACT_ATOMS: atom_id res chain seq x y z
N MET A 1 -45.90 -8.13 -4.64
CA MET A 1 -45.46 -7.59 -3.34
C MET A 1 -45.14 -8.76 -2.42
N ALA A 2 -43.86 -9.13 -2.29
CA ALA A 2 -43.42 -10.31 -1.54
C ALA A 2 -43.33 -9.98 -0.04
N LYS A 3 -44.09 -10.72 0.76
CA LYS A 3 -44.21 -10.55 2.21
C LYS A 3 -42.97 -11.15 2.87
N LEU A 4 -42.08 -10.28 3.34
CA LEU A 4 -40.87 -10.61 4.08
C LEU A 4 -41.27 -11.32 5.38
N TRP A 5 -41.00 -12.61 5.50
CA TRP A 5 -41.29 -13.40 6.69
C TRP A 5 -40.32 -13.01 7.82
N LEU A 6 -40.74 -12.04 8.64
CA LEU A 6 -40.09 -11.67 9.88
C LEU A 6 -40.32 -12.75 10.94
N HIS A 7 -39.24 -13.18 11.59
CA HIS A 7 -39.22 -14.16 12.68
C HIS A 7 -40.13 -13.70 13.85
N PRO A 8 -40.97 -14.58 14.45
CA PRO A 8 -42.05 -14.20 15.38
C PRO A 8 -41.63 -13.65 16.76
N TYR A 9 -40.36 -13.29 16.96
CA TYR A 9 -39.84 -12.82 18.25
C TYR A 9 -38.96 -11.58 18.19
N ARG A 10 -38.93 -10.85 17.06
CA ARG A 10 -38.20 -9.60 16.95
C ARG A 10 -39.17 -8.52 16.53
N SER A 11 -39.52 -7.63 17.46
CA SER A 11 -40.44 -6.53 17.16
C SER A 11 -39.82 -5.65 16.07
N GLU A 12 -40.62 -5.10 15.15
CA GLU A 12 -40.12 -4.17 14.13
C GLU A 12 -39.37 -2.98 14.76
N GLN A 13 -39.78 -2.61 15.98
CA GLN A 13 -39.14 -1.56 16.77
C GLN A 13 -37.73 -1.92 17.22
N GLU A 14 -37.45 -3.18 17.60
CA GLU A 14 -36.09 -3.62 17.92
C GLU A 14 -35.19 -3.71 16.69
N VAL A 15 -35.75 -4.12 15.55
CA VAL A 15 -35.02 -4.13 14.28
C VAL A 15 -34.68 -2.70 13.87
N GLN A 16 -35.63 -1.77 13.96
CA GLN A 16 -35.37 -0.35 13.71
C GLN A 16 -34.40 0.24 14.72
N ALA A 17 -34.53 -0.05 16.02
CA ALA A 17 -33.61 0.43 17.04
C ALA A 17 -32.19 -0.15 16.86
N ALA A 18 -32.05 -1.40 16.41
CA ALA A 18 -30.76 -2.01 16.10
C ALA A 18 -30.14 -1.42 14.83
N ILE A 19 -30.92 -1.24 13.77
CA ILE A 19 -30.47 -0.58 12.53
C ILE A 19 -30.06 0.85 12.83
N GLU A 20 -30.82 1.57 13.65
CA GLU A 20 -30.53 2.94 14.02
C GLU A 20 -29.32 3.05 14.95
N ARG A 21 -29.10 2.08 15.84
CA ARG A 21 -27.86 1.95 16.62
C ARG A 21 -26.64 1.70 15.71
N LEU A 22 -26.76 0.84 14.70
CA LEU A 22 -25.72 0.62 13.70
C LEU A 22 -25.47 1.87 12.83
N HIS A 23 -26.51 2.65 12.51
CA HIS A 23 -26.38 3.89 11.73
C HIS A 23 -25.75 5.04 12.55
N ARG A 24 -26.00 5.06 13.86
CA ARG A 24 -25.50 6.07 14.82
C ARG A 24 -24.05 5.82 15.20
N GLY A 25 -23.64 4.55 15.24
CA GLY A 25 -22.25 4.14 15.33
C GLY A 25 -21.56 4.17 13.97
N ARG A 26 -21.52 5.33 13.30
CA ARG A 26 -20.54 5.50 12.21
C ARG A 26 -19.18 5.30 12.88
N PRO A 27 -18.38 4.27 12.51
CA PRO A 27 -17.02 4.19 13.01
C PRO A 27 -16.40 5.54 12.64
N HIS A 28 -15.84 6.22 13.64
CA HIS A 28 -15.11 7.43 13.43
C HIS A 28 -13.92 7.05 12.56
N VAL A 29 -14.11 7.09 11.23
CA VAL A 29 -13.05 6.89 10.28
C VAL A 29 -12.18 8.10 10.49
N VAL A 30 -11.18 7.95 11.35
CA VAL A 30 -10.09 8.91 11.51
C VAL A 30 -9.45 8.96 10.14
N SER A 31 -9.96 9.87 9.31
CA SER A 31 -9.46 10.03 7.96
C SER A 31 -8.01 10.46 8.12
N THR A 32 -7.08 9.59 7.73
CA THR A 32 -5.64 9.88 7.71
C THR A 32 -5.38 11.21 7.00
N GLN A 33 -6.24 11.58 6.03
CA GLN A 33 -6.24 12.90 5.40
C GLN A 33 -6.44 14.09 6.36
N ARG A 34 -7.35 14.03 7.34
CA ARG A 34 -7.54 15.13 8.31
C ARG A 34 -6.36 15.24 9.27
N VAL A 35 -5.80 14.12 9.71
CA VAL A 35 -4.60 14.10 10.57
C VAL A 35 -3.37 14.61 9.81
N LEU A 36 -3.19 14.19 8.55
CA LEU A 36 -2.15 14.70 7.67
C LEU A 36 -2.34 16.18 7.32
N ALA A 37 -3.59 16.64 7.14
CA ALA A 37 -3.88 18.05 6.89
C ALA A 37 -3.56 18.92 8.11
N GLY A 38 -3.86 18.44 9.33
CA GLY A 38 -3.47 19.10 10.57
C GLY A 38 -1.94 19.16 10.74
N LEU A 39 -1.24 18.05 10.52
CA LEU A 39 0.23 18.00 10.57
C LEU A 39 0.91 18.85 9.50
N ARG A 40 0.27 19.04 8.35
CA ARG A 40 0.75 19.91 7.27
C ARG A 40 0.48 21.39 7.55
N ALA A 41 -0.57 21.70 8.31
CA ALA A 41 -0.90 23.05 8.74
C ALA A 41 0.02 23.56 9.87
N GLU A 42 0.55 22.65 10.70
CA GLU A 42 1.51 22.99 11.78
C GLU A 42 2.97 23.03 11.32
N GLN A 43 3.26 22.77 10.04
CA GLN A 43 4.63 22.81 9.56
C GLN A 43 5.17 24.24 9.56
N PRO A 44 6.35 24.49 10.19
CA PRO A 44 6.94 25.81 10.24
C PRO A 44 7.18 26.32 8.81
N ALA A 45 7.06 27.63 8.59
CA ALA A 45 7.13 28.24 7.24
C ALA A 45 8.37 27.80 6.43
N ILE A 46 9.49 27.52 7.11
CA ILE A 46 10.73 27.00 6.55
C ILE A 46 10.54 25.60 5.94
N ALA A 47 9.77 24.71 6.58
CA ALA A 47 9.49 23.37 6.06
C ALA A 47 8.61 23.40 4.80
N ARG A 48 7.73 24.39 4.67
CA ARG A 48 6.91 24.58 3.46
C ARG A 48 7.74 25.05 2.26
N PHE A 49 8.67 25.97 2.50
CA PHE A 49 9.60 26.44 1.45
C PHE A 49 10.56 25.33 1.01
N ASN A 50 11.17 24.63 1.97
CA ASN A 50 12.05 23.49 1.70
C ASN A 50 11.30 22.34 1.02
N GLY A 51 10.02 22.13 1.37
CA GLY A 51 9.16 21.14 0.71
C GLY A 51 8.92 21.46 -0.76
N ALA A 52 8.61 22.70 -1.11
CA ALA A 52 8.43 23.11 -2.50
C ALA A 52 9.73 23.01 -3.32
N LEU A 53 10.87 23.39 -2.73
CA LEU A 53 12.18 23.26 -3.37
C LEU A 53 12.57 21.79 -3.57
N ALA A 54 12.31 20.94 -2.58
CA ALA A 54 12.52 19.51 -2.69
C ALA A 54 11.63 18.89 -3.79
N ASP A 55 10.35 19.27 -3.89
CA ASP A 55 9.45 18.77 -4.94
C ASP A 55 9.93 19.18 -6.34
N HIS A 56 10.46 20.39 -6.51
CA HIS A 56 11.07 20.83 -7.77
C HIS A 56 12.38 20.09 -8.10
N VAL A 57 13.26 19.91 -7.10
CA VAL A 57 14.53 19.18 -7.28
C VAL A 57 14.28 17.70 -7.56
N VAL A 58 13.31 17.07 -6.90
CA VAL A 58 12.90 15.68 -7.14
C VAL A 58 12.26 15.54 -8.51
N GLY A 59 11.43 16.50 -8.93
CA GLY A 59 10.86 16.51 -10.28
C GLY A 59 11.92 16.63 -11.38
N LEU A 60 12.95 17.46 -11.15
CA LEU A 60 14.08 17.62 -12.06
C LEU A 60 14.99 16.38 -12.07
N ALA A 61 15.32 15.84 -10.89
CA ALA A 61 16.18 14.67 -10.73
C ALA A 61 15.52 13.35 -11.18
N GLY A 62 14.19 13.27 -11.20
CA GLY A 62 13.44 12.09 -11.63
C GLY A 62 13.29 11.94 -13.14
N THR A 63 13.74 12.92 -13.93
CA THR A 63 13.57 12.93 -15.40
C THR A 63 14.87 12.59 -16.11
N MET A 64 14.81 11.76 -17.17
CA MET A 64 15.98 11.39 -17.99
C MET A 64 16.69 12.59 -18.62
N ALA A 65 15.99 13.71 -18.80
CA ALA A 65 16.54 14.98 -19.29
C ALA A 65 17.66 15.54 -18.39
N PHE A 66 17.62 15.34 -17.08
CA PHE A 66 18.66 15.82 -16.17
C PHE A 66 19.99 15.11 -16.41
N PHE A 67 19.95 13.79 -16.67
CA PHE A 67 21.14 13.02 -17.01
C PHE A 67 21.78 13.53 -18.31
N TYR A 68 20.98 13.76 -19.36
CA TYR A 68 21.48 14.33 -20.61
C TYR A 68 22.07 15.73 -20.44
N LEU A 69 21.46 16.57 -19.60
CA LEU A 69 22.01 17.89 -19.26
C LEU A 69 23.37 17.77 -18.57
N LEU A 70 23.53 16.85 -17.63
CA LEU A 70 24.82 16.56 -16.98
C LEU A 70 25.89 16.13 -18.01
N CYS A 71 25.55 15.20 -18.89
CA CYS A 71 26.46 14.75 -19.94
C CYS A 71 26.85 15.89 -20.90
N LEU A 72 25.90 16.78 -21.23
CA LEU A 72 26.15 17.92 -22.10
C LEU A 72 27.06 18.96 -21.44
N VAL A 73 26.80 19.30 -20.17
CA VAL A 73 27.66 20.21 -19.39
C VAL A 73 29.07 19.63 -19.25
N MET A 74 29.17 18.33 -18.97
CA MET A 74 30.46 17.63 -18.89
C MET A 74 31.21 17.66 -20.23
N GLY A 75 30.53 17.33 -21.33
CA GLY A 75 31.11 17.36 -22.67
C GLY A 75 31.54 18.75 -23.09
N ALA A 76 30.72 19.78 -22.79
CA ALA A 76 31.06 21.17 -23.06
C ALA A 76 32.27 21.64 -22.25
N TRP A 77 32.37 21.25 -20.97
CA TRP A 77 33.52 21.58 -20.12
C TRP A 77 34.81 20.93 -20.62
N VAL A 78 34.75 19.65 -20.97
CA VAL A 78 35.88 18.91 -21.54
C VAL A 78 36.31 19.53 -22.88
N ALA A 79 35.36 19.87 -23.76
CA ALA A 79 35.65 20.52 -25.03
C ALA A 79 36.29 21.92 -24.84
N TRP A 80 35.76 22.70 -23.90
CA TRP A 80 36.30 24.02 -23.55
C TRP A 80 37.74 23.93 -23.03
N GLN A 81 38.01 23.01 -22.10
CA GLN A 81 39.35 22.79 -21.56
C GLN A 81 40.31 22.22 -22.62
N SER A 82 39.82 21.34 -23.49
CA SER A 82 40.61 20.76 -24.58
C SER A 82 40.93 21.76 -25.69
N TRP A 83 40.14 22.83 -25.86
CA TRP A 83 40.44 23.90 -26.80
C TRP A 83 41.38 24.97 -26.23
N ILE A 84 41.40 25.16 -24.91
CA ILE A 84 42.22 26.18 -24.24
C ILE A 84 43.60 25.65 -23.82
N GLY A 85 43.73 24.35 -23.55
CA GLY A 85 44.96 23.77 -23.02
C GLY A 85 45.52 22.67 -23.89
N ASP A 86 46.58 22.98 -24.64
CA ASP A 86 47.58 22.00 -25.09
C ASP A 86 48.31 21.43 -23.85
N ASN A 87 47.61 20.61 -23.07
CA ASN A 87 48.10 19.90 -21.88
C ASN A 87 48.63 20.80 -20.73
N THR A 88 48.35 22.10 -20.77
CA THR A 88 48.72 23.12 -19.75
C THR A 88 47.50 23.87 -19.17
N GLY A 89 46.28 23.42 -19.51
CA GLY A 89 45.04 24.03 -19.03
C GLY A 89 44.83 23.88 -17.51
N PHE A 90 43.93 24.72 -16.98
CA PHE A 90 43.57 24.81 -15.55
C PHE A 90 43.11 23.49 -14.90
N ASP A 91 42.72 22.48 -15.70
CA ASP A 91 42.35 21.13 -15.24
C ASP A 91 42.89 20.06 -16.24
N PRO A 92 44.17 19.66 -16.15
CA PRO A 92 44.74 18.61 -16.99
C PRO A 92 44.06 17.26 -16.78
N PHE A 93 44.12 16.37 -17.77
CA PHE A 93 43.60 15.01 -17.64
C PHE A 93 44.26 14.31 -16.44
N PRO A 94 43.53 13.81 -15.43
CA PRO A 94 42.13 13.32 -15.47
C PRO A 94 41.08 14.23 -14.78
N PHE A 95 40.97 15.51 -15.15
CA PHE A 95 39.89 16.44 -14.78
C PHE A 95 39.48 16.41 -13.28
N ALA A 96 40.45 16.65 -12.40
CA ALA A 96 40.28 16.49 -10.96
C ALA A 96 39.20 17.43 -10.38
N PHE A 97 39.07 18.64 -10.93
CA PHE A 97 38.11 19.64 -10.45
C PHE A 97 36.67 19.23 -10.79
N LEU A 98 36.45 18.78 -12.02
CA LEU A 98 35.15 18.28 -12.47
C LEU A 98 34.74 17.04 -11.67
N PHE A 99 35.67 16.10 -11.47
CA PHE A 99 35.43 14.90 -10.65
C PHE A 99 35.11 15.25 -9.20
N PHE A 100 35.78 16.25 -8.63
CA PHE A 100 35.51 16.70 -7.25
C PHE A 100 34.11 17.28 -7.08
N ILE A 101 33.67 18.18 -7.97
CA ILE A 101 32.35 18.80 -7.86
C ILE A 101 31.24 17.78 -8.14
N LEU A 102 31.36 17.04 -9.24
CA LEU A 102 30.29 16.14 -9.68
C LEU A 102 30.27 14.83 -8.90
N GLY A 103 31.43 14.29 -8.54
CA GLY A 103 31.54 13.07 -7.77
C GLY A 103 31.43 13.31 -6.27
N GLY A 104 32.18 14.27 -5.73
CA GLY A 104 32.24 14.51 -4.29
C GLY A 104 31.03 15.28 -3.75
N ILE A 105 30.83 16.50 -4.24
CA ILE A 105 29.82 17.43 -3.68
C ILE A 105 28.41 16.93 -3.98
N MET A 106 28.11 16.61 -5.23
CA MET A 106 26.78 16.10 -5.59
C MET A 106 26.44 14.81 -4.85
N GLN A 107 27.35 13.83 -4.80
CA GLN A 107 27.09 12.59 -4.04
C GLN A 107 26.90 12.85 -2.55
N SER A 108 27.67 13.78 -1.96
CA SER A 108 27.50 14.18 -0.56
C SER A 108 26.12 14.78 -0.27
N LEU A 109 25.54 15.52 -1.23
CA LEU A 109 24.16 16.02 -1.13
C LEU A 109 23.11 14.93 -1.38
N PHE A 110 23.40 13.97 -2.27
CA PHE A 110 22.49 12.89 -2.60
C PHE A 110 22.28 11.89 -1.46
N VAL A 111 23.35 11.47 -0.76
CA VAL A 111 23.27 10.40 0.26
C VAL A 111 22.27 10.73 1.40
N PRO A 112 22.31 11.91 2.04
CA PRO A 112 21.38 12.25 3.12
C PRO A 112 19.94 12.46 2.62
N THR A 113 19.80 13.03 1.42
CA THR A 113 18.50 13.23 0.77
C THR A 113 17.86 11.89 0.46
N MET A 114 18.64 10.94 -0.06
CA MET A 114 18.18 9.59 -0.34
C MET A 114 17.84 8.83 0.95
N LEU A 115 18.63 8.98 2.01
CA LEU A 115 18.39 8.35 3.30
C LEU A 115 17.11 8.88 3.98
N THR A 116 16.87 10.19 3.91
CA THR A 116 15.65 10.78 4.45
C THR A 116 14.43 10.45 3.58
N ALA A 117 14.58 10.41 2.25
CA ALA A 117 13.53 9.97 1.35
C ALA A 117 13.16 8.50 1.55
N SER A 118 14.15 7.61 1.72
CA SER A 118 13.92 6.19 1.99
C SER A 118 13.29 5.98 3.36
N ASN A 119 13.71 6.71 4.39
CA ASN A 119 13.07 6.68 5.71
C ASN A 119 11.59 7.10 5.64
N ARG A 120 11.25 8.13 4.84
CA ARG A 120 9.86 8.56 4.64
C ARG A 120 9.05 7.56 3.82
N ALA A 121 9.65 6.92 2.82
CA ALA A 121 9.02 5.86 2.05
C ALA A 121 8.71 4.65 2.93
N ALA A 122 9.68 4.19 3.73
CA ALA A 122 9.52 3.07 4.66
C ALA A 122 8.43 3.34 5.72
N ALA A 123 8.34 4.57 6.24
CA ALA A 123 7.26 4.95 7.16
C ALA A 123 5.89 4.90 6.49
N ARG A 124 5.79 5.32 5.22
CA ARG A 124 4.56 5.23 4.41
C ARG A 124 4.15 3.79 4.15
N ASP A 125 5.12 2.93 3.82
CA ASP A 125 4.88 1.51 3.55
C ASP A 125 4.38 0.79 4.81
N ARG A 126 4.98 1.04 5.98
CA ARG A 126 4.48 0.47 7.26
C ARG A 126 3.02 0.81 7.55
N ILE A 127 2.61 2.05 7.33
CA ILE A 127 1.22 2.48 7.53
C ILE A 127 0.29 1.77 6.55
N LYS A 128 0.73 1.60 5.29
CA LYS A 128 -0.02 0.88 4.27
C LYS A 128 -0.16 -0.60 4.65
N ASP A 129 0.91 -1.22 5.10
CA ASP A 129 0.93 -2.63 5.50
C ASP A 129 0.01 -2.88 6.71
N GLU A 130 0.01 -1.99 7.71
CA GLU A 130 -0.92 -2.08 8.84
C GLU A 130 -2.38 -1.95 8.40
N ALA A 131 -2.67 -1.03 7.47
CA ALA A 131 -4.02 -0.84 6.95
C ALA A 131 -4.51 -2.06 6.17
N ASP A 132 -3.63 -2.63 5.32
CA ASP A 132 -3.93 -3.82 4.53
C ASP A 132 -4.12 -5.04 5.44
N HIS A 133 -3.27 -5.20 6.46
CA HIS A 133 -3.41 -6.27 7.44
C HIS A 133 -4.75 -6.22 8.18
N ARG A 134 -5.20 -5.03 8.60
CA ARG A 134 -6.52 -4.84 9.23
C ARG A 134 -7.68 -5.11 8.26
N ALA A 135 -7.55 -4.70 7.01
CA ALA A 135 -8.56 -4.97 5.99
C ALA A 135 -8.70 -6.48 5.75
N MET A 136 -7.58 -7.19 5.65
CA MET A 136 -7.55 -8.63 5.49
C MET A 136 -8.11 -9.35 6.71
N SER A 137 -7.70 -8.98 7.93
CA SER A 137 -8.24 -9.61 9.15
C SER A 137 -9.76 -9.45 9.24
N HIS A 138 -10.27 -8.26 8.95
CA HIS A 138 -11.71 -8.00 8.93
C HIS A 138 -12.43 -8.83 7.85
N LEU A 139 -11.81 -9.03 6.70
CA LEU A 139 -12.37 -9.90 5.65
C LEU A 139 -12.48 -11.36 6.11
N TYR A 140 -11.48 -11.86 6.85
CA TYR A 140 -11.52 -13.20 7.42
C TYR A 140 -12.63 -13.36 8.46
N ASP A 141 -12.81 -12.38 9.34
CA ASP A 141 -13.86 -12.39 10.36
C ASP A 141 -15.25 -12.42 9.73
N VAL A 142 -15.49 -11.56 8.73
CA VAL A 142 -16.76 -11.53 8.00
C VAL A 142 -17.02 -12.85 7.26
N ASN A 143 -15.99 -13.43 6.62
CA ASN A 143 -16.14 -14.71 5.93
C ASN A 143 -16.45 -15.85 6.92
N ALA A 144 -15.83 -15.84 8.11
CA ALA A 144 -16.14 -16.80 9.17
C ALA A 144 -17.60 -16.66 9.65
N GLU A 145 -18.09 -15.44 9.83
CA GLU A 145 -19.50 -15.18 10.15
C GLU A 145 -20.45 -15.67 9.05
N GLN A 146 -20.11 -15.40 7.78
CA GLN A 146 -20.90 -15.85 6.63
C GLN A 146 -20.97 -17.39 6.57
N LEU A 147 -19.84 -18.07 6.80
CA LEU A 147 -19.79 -19.52 6.84
C LEU A 147 -20.61 -20.09 8.00
N ALA A 148 -20.56 -19.46 9.17
CA ALA A 148 -21.37 -19.85 10.32
C ALA A 148 -22.88 -19.67 10.05
N LEU A 149 -23.27 -18.57 9.39
CA LEU A 149 -24.65 -18.34 8.97
C LEU A 149 -25.13 -19.37 7.94
N LEU A 150 -24.30 -19.71 6.96
CA LEU A 150 -24.59 -20.77 6.01
C LEU A 150 -24.79 -22.12 6.72
N HIS A 151 -23.95 -22.46 7.69
CA HIS A 151 -24.09 -23.69 8.47
C HIS A 151 -25.36 -23.68 9.33
N ALA A 152 -25.68 -22.54 9.95
CA ALA A 152 -26.91 -22.38 10.75
C ALA A 152 -28.18 -22.44 9.87
N LEU A 153 -28.16 -21.85 8.68
CA LEU A 153 -29.25 -21.93 7.69
C LEU A 153 -29.40 -23.36 7.16
N ALA A 154 -28.30 -24.05 6.84
CA ALA A 154 -28.33 -25.45 6.45
C ALA A 154 -28.93 -26.30 7.57
N GLY A 155 -28.47 -26.15 8.82
CA GLY A 155 -29.01 -26.89 9.97
C GLY A 155 -30.50 -26.62 10.23
N LYS A 156 -30.97 -25.38 10.01
CA LYS A 156 -32.40 -25.03 10.16
C LYS A 156 -33.28 -25.45 8.98
N LEU A 157 -32.74 -25.48 7.77
CA LEU A 157 -33.46 -25.97 6.58
C LEU A 157 -33.52 -27.49 6.54
N LEU A 158 -32.54 -28.14 7.15
CA LEU A 158 -32.45 -29.59 7.20
C LEU A 158 -33.07 -30.20 8.47
N ASP A 159 -34.08 -29.54 9.05
CA ASP A 159 -34.83 -30.07 10.18
C ASP A 159 -35.73 -31.24 9.71
N GLY A 160 -35.31 -32.46 10.03
CA GLY A 160 -36.14 -33.67 9.95
C GLY A 160 -35.42 -34.96 9.56
N ASP A 161 -34.84 -35.01 8.35
CA ASP A 161 -34.34 -36.30 7.79
C ASP A 161 -33.32 -36.12 6.64
N GLU A 162 -33.34 -34.99 5.93
CA GLU A 162 -32.43 -34.74 4.79
C GLU A 162 -31.01 -34.29 5.19
N ALA A 163 -30.82 -33.63 6.34
CA ALA A 163 -29.46 -33.26 6.82
C ALA A 163 -28.60 -34.48 7.02
N ALA A 164 -29.17 -35.47 7.71
CA ALA A 164 -28.49 -36.71 8.03
C ALA A 164 -28.12 -37.46 6.74
N ARG A 165 -29.01 -37.47 5.73
CA ARG A 165 -28.77 -38.11 4.43
C ARG A 165 -27.73 -37.38 3.58
N ILE A 166 -27.75 -36.05 3.52
CA ILE A 166 -26.79 -35.27 2.73
C ILE A 166 -25.42 -35.22 3.42
N ALA A 167 -25.36 -35.08 4.75
CA ALA A 167 -24.11 -35.19 5.51
C ALA A 167 -23.51 -36.59 5.41
N ALA A 168 -24.32 -37.65 5.46
CA ALA A 168 -23.86 -39.02 5.19
C ALA A 168 -23.32 -39.17 3.76
N THR A 169 -24.01 -38.60 2.77
CA THR A 169 -23.58 -38.65 1.36
C THR A 169 -22.28 -37.88 1.12
N PHE A 170 -22.09 -36.72 1.77
CA PHE A 170 -20.83 -35.97 1.69
C PHE A 170 -19.69 -36.67 2.43
N THR A 171 -19.95 -37.27 3.58
CA THR A 171 -18.96 -38.06 4.32
C THR A 171 -18.57 -39.31 3.52
N GLU A 172 -19.53 -39.95 2.85
CA GLU A 172 -19.30 -41.08 1.95
C GLU A 172 -18.54 -40.68 0.69
N THR A 173 -18.83 -39.51 0.12
CA THR A 173 -18.09 -38.96 -1.04
C THR A 173 -16.67 -38.51 -0.67
N ALA A 174 -16.46 -37.99 0.54
CA ALA A 174 -15.13 -37.65 1.05
C ALA A 174 -14.30 -38.92 1.37
N ASN A 175 -14.94 -39.95 1.93
CA ASN A 175 -14.32 -41.24 2.22
C ASN A 175 -13.99 -42.04 0.95
N ASN A 176 -14.88 -42.05 -0.06
CA ASN A 176 -14.61 -42.68 -1.37
C ASN A 176 -13.55 -41.95 -2.21
N ARG A 177 -13.25 -40.69 -1.90
CA ARG A 177 -12.18 -39.94 -2.57
C ARG A 177 -10.80 -40.21 -1.97
N HIS A 178 -10.72 -41.05 -0.92
CA HIS A 178 -9.49 -41.48 -0.28
C HIS A 178 -9.11 -42.93 -0.58
N GLU A 179 -9.83 -43.64 -1.46
CA GLU A 179 -9.18 -44.77 -2.14
C GLU A 179 -8.19 -44.20 -3.18
N PRO A 180 -6.88 -44.44 -3.01
CA PRO A 180 -5.92 -44.10 -4.04
C PRO A 180 -6.29 -44.89 -5.30
N PRO A 181 -6.29 -44.28 -6.50
CA PRO A 181 -6.42 -45.05 -7.73
C PRO A 181 -5.35 -46.13 -7.70
N GLY A 182 -5.81 -47.38 -7.84
CA GLY A 182 -5.03 -48.58 -7.60
C GLY A 182 -3.60 -48.49 -8.12
N GLY A 183 -2.68 -48.98 -7.29
CA GLY A 183 -1.29 -49.16 -7.67
C GLY A 183 -1.21 -49.89 -9.01
N LEU A 184 -0.73 -49.17 -10.02
CA LEU A 184 -0.20 -49.78 -11.22
C LEU A 184 1.29 -50.01 -10.97
N ARG A 185 1.59 -51.31 -10.95
CA ARG A 185 2.89 -51.92 -11.20
C ARG A 185 3.63 -51.28 -12.37
#